data_AF-A0A349PRV2-F1
#
_entry.id   AF-A0A349PRV2-F1
#
_cell.length_a   1.000
_cell.length_b   1.000
_cell.length_c   1.000
_cell.angle_alpha   90.00
_cell.angle_beta   90.00
_cell.angle_gamma   90.00
#
_symmetry.space_group_name_H-M   'P 1'
#
loop_
_entity.id
_entity.type
_entity.pdbx_description
1 polymer ?
#
loop_
_entity_poly.entity_id
_entity_poly.type
_entity_poly.pdbx_seq_one_letter_code
_entity_poly.pdbx_strand_id
1 'polypeptide(L)'
;IFNIQNLSVPKKINEQYVGWGIETIFNRNEYLYLGSTNGMYIYDIKSLENPVFVSRIAHINACDPVVVDEKYAYVTLRSGNLCGASESVLEIIDITNKAKPVKIKSYIMENPYGLGIKDQMLFICDGTAGLKVFNRTDVLDLQMTNQFKNINPFDVIPLDDKLLLVGENKLFQYKYVQNNIELISTFLLE
;
A
#
# COMPACT_ATOMS: atom_id res chain seq x y z
N ILE A 1 -9.62 -16.27 11.22
CA ILE A 1 -9.80 -16.86 9.87
C ILE A 1 -11.21 -17.39 9.75
N PHE A 2 -11.95 -16.92 8.75
CA PHE A 2 -13.33 -17.31 8.51
C PHE A 2 -13.46 -17.94 7.12
N ASN A 3 -14.20 -19.06 7.02
CA ASN A 3 -14.68 -19.58 5.75
C ASN A 3 -15.99 -18.85 5.41
N ILE A 4 -16.00 -18.21 4.24
CA ILE A 4 -17.11 -17.41 3.72
C ILE A 4 -17.76 -18.01 2.47
N GLN A 5 -17.58 -19.31 2.20
CA GLN A 5 -18.26 -20.00 1.07
C GLN A 5 -19.79 -19.93 1.17
N ASN A 6 -20.33 -19.82 2.40
CA ASN A 6 -21.73 -19.47 2.64
C ASN A 6 -21.79 -18.10 3.33
N LEU A 7 -22.16 -17.06 2.57
CA LEU A 7 -22.20 -15.68 3.06
C LEU A 7 -23.28 -15.44 4.13
N SER A 8 -24.35 -16.26 4.15
CA SER A 8 -25.38 -16.18 5.19
C SER A 8 -24.93 -16.80 6.52
N VAL A 9 -23.91 -17.68 6.49
CA VAL A 9 -23.40 -18.36 7.68
C VAL A 9 -21.87 -18.47 7.63
N PRO A 10 -21.13 -17.36 7.84
CA PRO A 10 -19.68 -17.40 7.95
C PRO A 10 -19.23 -18.31 9.10
N LYS A 11 -18.24 -19.16 8.88
CA LYS A 11 -17.72 -20.07 9.92
C LYS A 11 -16.33 -19.66 10.35
N LYS A 12 -16.12 -19.42 11.65
CA LYS A 12 -14.78 -19.25 12.22
C LYS A 12 -14.05 -20.60 12.15
N ILE A 13 -12.93 -20.65 11.42
CA ILE A 13 -12.13 -21.88 11.25
C ILE A 13 -10.95 -21.89 12.21
N ASN A 14 -10.26 -20.75 12.34
CA ASN A 14 -9.05 -20.66 13.14
C ASN A 14 -8.82 -19.23 13.64
N GLU A 15 -8.00 -19.07 14.67
CA GLU A 15 -7.50 -17.81 15.21
C GLU A 15 -5.99 -17.93 15.45
N GLN A 16 -5.24 -16.95 14.97
CA GLN A 16 -3.79 -16.95 15.08
C GLN A 16 -3.31 -15.56 15.47
N TYR A 17 -2.41 -15.52 16.45
CA TYR A 17 -1.69 -14.30 16.80
C TYR A 17 -0.66 -14.00 15.71
N VAL A 18 -0.75 -12.83 15.09
CA VAL A 18 0.09 -12.43 13.94
C VAL A 18 1.10 -11.32 14.25
N GLY A 19 1.16 -10.88 15.51
CA GLY A 19 2.00 -9.77 15.95
C GLY A 19 1.18 -8.69 16.66
N TRP A 20 1.87 -7.64 17.12
CA TRP A 20 1.26 -6.49 17.78
C TRP A 20 1.22 -5.29 16.84
N GLY A 21 0.20 -4.43 16.98
CA GLY A 21 0.09 -3.20 16.20
C GLY A 21 -0.05 -3.45 14.70
N ILE A 22 -0.72 -4.53 14.29
CA ILE A 22 -1.02 -4.81 12.88
C ILE A 22 -2.12 -3.86 12.43
N GLU A 23 -1.90 -3.19 11.31
CA GLU A 23 -2.81 -2.15 10.79
C GLU A 23 -3.34 -2.47 9.40
N THR A 24 -2.50 -3.09 8.56
CA THR A 24 -2.86 -3.43 7.18
C THR A 24 -2.62 -4.90 6.89
N ILE A 25 -3.42 -5.44 5.99
CA ILE A 25 -3.30 -6.80 5.47
C ILE A 25 -3.41 -6.73 3.95
N PHE A 26 -2.41 -7.28 3.28
CA PHE A 26 -2.37 -7.38 1.82
C PHE A 26 -2.05 -8.81 1.41
N ASN A 27 -2.77 -9.38 0.45
CA ASN A 27 -2.51 -10.70 -0.08
C ASN A 27 -1.92 -10.63 -1.49
N ARG A 28 -0.89 -11.44 -1.76
CA ARG A 28 -0.37 -11.62 -3.11
C ARG A 28 0.12 -13.05 -3.28
N ASN A 29 -0.45 -13.74 -4.26
CA ASN A 29 -0.22 -15.17 -4.50
C ASN A 29 -0.45 -15.98 -3.20
N GLU A 30 0.53 -16.79 -2.81
CA GLU A 30 0.49 -17.64 -1.63
C GLU A 30 1.05 -16.94 -0.37
N TYR A 31 1.08 -15.61 -0.33
CA TYR A 31 1.59 -14.86 0.81
C TYR A 31 0.64 -13.76 1.30
N LEU A 32 0.65 -13.54 2.61
CA LEU A 32 0.10 -12.35 3.28
C LEU A 32 1.24 -11.45 3.74
N TYR A 33 1.04 -10.16 3.56
CA TYR A 33 1.91 -9.09 4.00
C TYR A 33 1.12 -8.27 5.01
N LEU A 34 1.55 -8.29 6.25
CA LEU A 34 0.90 -7.56 7.33
C LEU A 34 1.76 -6.36 7.68
N GLY A 35 1.25 -5.16 7.39
CA GLY A 35 1.87 -3.94 7.86
C GLY A 35 1.55 -3.75 9.33
N SER A 36 2.57 -3.39 10.10
CA SER A 36 2.44 -3.05 11.50
C SER A 36 3.14 -1.74 11.81
N THR A 37 2.82 -1.21 12.98
CA THR A 37 3.50 -0.04 13.52
C THR A 37 5.00 -0.20 13.71
N ASN A 38 5.63 -1.37 13.54
CA ASN A 38 7.08 -1.55 13.70
C ASN A 38 7.76 -2.39 12.62
N GLY A 39 7.06 -2.68 11.52
CA GLY A 39 7.58 -3.57 10.49
C GLY A 39 6.51 -4.19 9.61
N MET A 40 6.96 -4.91 8.59
CA MET A 40 6.12 -5.74 7.75
C MET A 40 6.41 -7.21 8.05
N TYR A 41 5.35 -7.98 8.30
CA TYR A 41 5.40 -9.42 8.49
C TYR A 41 4.97 -10.13 7.21
N ILE A 42 5.64 -11.22 6.87
CA ILE A 42 5.31 -12.07 5.72
C ILE A 42 4.88 -13.44 6.24
N TYR A 43 3.69 -13.89 5.82
CA TYR A 43 3.15 -15.20 6.12
C TYR A 43 2.88 -15.98 4.83
N ASP A 44 3.24 -17.26 4.78
CA ASP A 44 2.83 -18.21 3.74
C ASP A 44 1.38 -18.65 4.04
N ILE A 45 0.54 -18.64 3.02
CA ILE A 45 -0.88 -19.02 3.09
C ILE A 45 -1.25 -20.14 2.11
N LYS A 46 -0.31 -21.01 1.73
CA LYS A 46 -0.62 -22.25 0.99
C LYS A 46 -1.71 -23.07 1.69
N SER A 47 -1.66 -23.10 3.02
CA SER A 47 -2.77 -23.57 3.85
C SER A 47 -3.57 -22.37 4.33
N LEU A 48 -4.69 -22.06 3.65
CA LEU A 48 -5.53 -20.89 3.93
C LEU A 48 -6.08 -20.87 5.38
N GLU A 49 -6.20 -22.04 5.99
CA GLU A 49 -6.68 -22.19 7.37
C GLU A 49 -5.56 -22.03 8.41
N ASN A 50 -4.30 -22.16 8.00
CA ASN A 50 -3.12 -22.15 8.87
C ASN A 50 -1.95 -21.34 8.24
N PRO A 51 -2.02 -20.00 8.25
CA PRO A 51 -0.92 -19.14 7.83
C PRO A 51 0.37 -19.42 8.61
N VAL A 52 1.50 -19.55 7.92
CA VAL A 52 2.80 -19.83 8.53
C VAL A 52 3.68 -18.60 8.47
N PHE A 53 4.20 -18.15 9.61
CA PHE A 53 5.14 -17.02 9.64
C PHE A 53 6.41 -17.38 8.85
N VAL A 54 6.83 -16.50 7.94
CA VAL A 54 8.02 -16.68 7.11
C VAL A 54 9.14 -15.78 7.59
N SER A 55 8.89 -14.48 7.65
CA SER A 55 9.89 -13.49 8.05
C SER A 55 9.24 -12.18 8.47
N ARG A 56 10.07 -11.29 9.02
CA ARG A 56 9.72 -9.91 9.31
C ARG A 56 10.86 -9.01 8.86
N ILE A 57 10.53 -7.90 8.23
CA ILE A 57 11.43 -6.75 8.14
C ILE A 57 10.97 -5.71 9.14
N ALA A 58 11.81 -5.43 10.13
CA ALA A 58 11.60 -4.27 10.97
C ALA A 58 11.92 -3.02 10.14
N HIS A 59 10.99 -2.08 10.13
CA HIS A 59 11.23 -0.73 9.66
C HIS A 59 10.87 0.25 10.77
N ILE A 60 11.23 1.52 10.58
CA ILE A 60 10.82 2.59 11.50
C ILE A 60 9.30 2.61 11.57
N ASN A 61 8.77 2.92 12.75
CA ASN A 61 7.35 2.87 12.98
C ASN A 61 6.56 3.67 11.93
N ALA A 62 5.68 2.97 11.22
CA ALA A 62 4.86 3.52 10.14
C ALA A 62 3.40 3.20 10.44
N CYS A 63 2.53 4.19 10.35
CA CYS A 63 1.08 3.94 10.37
C CYS A 63 0.47 3.93 8.95
N ASP A 64 1.34 3.72 7.96
CA ASP A 64 1.07 4.06 6.58
C ASP A 64 1.01 2.78 5.73
N PRO A 65 0.30 2.81 4.59
CA PRO A 65 -0.07 1.61 3.85
C PRO A 65 1.13 0.87 3.25
N VAL A 66 0.99 -0.45 3.16
CA VAL A 66 1.89 -1.35 2.44
C VAL A 66 1.16 -1.87 1.21
N VAL A 67 1.75 -1.69 0.03
CA VAL A 67 1.30 -2.37 -1.20
C VAL A 67 2.44 -3.20 -1.78
N VAL A 68 2.09 -4.31 -2.41
CA VAL A 68 3.07 -5.32 -2.79
C VAL A 68 2.81 -5.82 -4.22
N ASP A 69 3.87 -6.00 -4.99
CA ASP A 69 3.84 -6.78 -6.22
C ASP A 69 4.64 -8.09 -6.07
N GLU A 70 5.02 -8.74 -7.17
CA GLU A 70 5.75 -10.01 -7.13
C GLU A 70 7.12 -9.92 -6.46
N LYS A 71 7.79 -8.78 -6.65
CA LYS A 71 9.22 -8.59 -6.33
C LYS A 71 9.43 -7.56 -5.24
N TYR A 72 8.57 -6.55 -5.14
CA TYR A 72 8.78 -5.41 -4.28
C TYR A 72 7.58 -5.14 -3.39
N ALA A 73 7.86 -4.79 -2.14
CA ALA A 73 6.94 -4.11 -1.25
C ALA A 73 7.27 -2.62 -1.22
N TYR A 74 6.22 -1.80 -1.22
CA TYR A 74 6.27 -0.35 -1.21
C TYR A 74 5.62 0.10 0.09
N VAL A 75 6.37 0.88 0.86
CA VAL A 75 5.94 1.33 2.18
C VAL A 75 6.17 2.81 2.27
N THR A 76 5.13 3.58 2.56
CA THR A 76 5.30 4.99 2.90
C THR A 76 5.56 5.13 4.39
N LEU A 77 6.41 6.09 4.78
CA LEU A 77 6.63 6.53 6.14
C LEU A 77 6.33 8.02 6.18
N ARG A 78 5.70 8.49 7.24
CA ARG A 78 5.29 9.89 7.37
C ARG A 78 5.75 10.48 8.69
N SER A 79 6.52 11.55 8.63
CA SER A 79 6.98 12.26 9.82
C SER A 79 5.90 13.19 10.38
N GLY A 80 6.10 13.67 11.62
CA GLY A 80 5.20 14.64 12.25
C GLY A 80 3.87 14.07 12.76
N ASN A 81 3.74 12.74 12.84
CA ASN A 81 2.60 12.05 13.41
C ASN A 81 3.01 11.24 14.67
N LEU A 82 2.04 10.57 15.30
CA LEU A 82 2.26 9.76 16.51
C LEU A 82 3.05 8.47 16.24
N CYS A 83 3.28 8.12 14.98
CA CYS A 83 3.98 6.90 14.57
C CYS A 83 5.49 7.08 14.76
N GLY A 84 6.01 8.32 14.69
CA GLY A 84 7.38 8.62 15.10
C GLY A 84 8.43 8.40 14.01
N ALA A 85 8.03 8.37 12.73
CA ALA A 85 9.00 8.43 11.64
C ALA A 85 9.74 9.78 11.65
N SER A 86 11.06 9.75 11.47
CA SER A 86 11.90 10.96 11.43
C SER A 86 11.77 11.72 10.10
N GLU A 87 11.47 11.01 9.02
CA GLU A 87 11.38 11.55 7.66
C GLU A 87 10.13 11.00 6.96
N SER A 88 9.55 11.82 6.06
CA SER A 88 8.51 11.38 5.14
C SER A 88 9.17 10.76 3.92
N VAL A 89 8.99 9.46 3.69
CA VAL A 89 9.65 8.73 2.60
C VAL A 89 8.76 7.63 2.02
N LEU A 90 9.07 7.22 0.80
CA LEU A 90 8.69 5.93 0.23
C LEU A 90 9.90 5.00 0.31
N GLU A 91 9.78 3.89 1.03
CA GLU A 91 10.76 2.81 1.03
C GLU A 91 10.38 1.71 0.03
N ILE A 92 11.38 1.23 -0.71
CA ILE A 92 11.27 0.07 -1.60
C ILE A 92 12.00 -1.10 -0.96
N ILE A 93 11.28 -2.19 -0.76
CA ILE A 93 11.78 -3.42 -0.14
C ILE A 93 11.75 -4.52 -1.19
N ASP A 94 12.93 -5.08 -1.51
CA ASP A 94 13.03 -6.33 -2.26
C ASP A 94 12.51 -7.47 -1.39
N ILE A 95 11.48 -8.15 -1.89
CA ILE A 95 10.85 -9.30 -1.27
C ILE A 95 10.99 -10.56 -2.13
N THR A 96 11.85 -10.58 -3.16
CA THR A 96 12.07 -11.75 -4.01
C THR A 96 12.41 -12.98 -3.18
N ASN A 97 13.28 -12.83 -2.18
CA ASN A 97 13.45 -13.78 -1.09
C ASN A 97 12.53 -13.43 0.10
N LYS A 98 11.38 -14.10 0.18
CA LYS A 98 10.38 -13.89 1.24
C LYS A 98 10.91 -14.16 2.65
N ALA A 99 11.96 -14.98 2.80
CA ALA A 99 12.61 -15.28 4.08
C ALA A 99 13.59 -14.17 4.51
N LYS A 100 14.05 -13.33 3.57
CA LYS A 100 15.02 -12.27 3.81
C LYS A 100 14.68 -11.02 2.98
N PRO A 101 13.58 -10.32 3.29
CA PRO A 101 13.28 -9.02 2.69
C PRO A 101 14.38 -7.99 3.01
N VAL A 102 14.68 -7.12 2.04
CA VAL A 102 15.75 -6.11 2.16
C VAL A 102 15.29 -4.77 1.60
N LYS A 103 15.42 -3.69 2.38
CA LYS A 103 15.24 -2.33 1.84
C LYS A 103 16.35 -2.01 0.85
N ILE A 104 15.98 -1.65 -0.38
CA ILE A 104 16.91 -1.37 -1.48
C ILE A 104 16.94 0.10 -1.90
N LYS A 105 15.89 0.88 -1.59
CA LYS A 105 15.80 2.29 -1.96
C LYS A 105 14.87 3.06 -1.02
N SER A 106 15.10 4.37 -0.92
CA SER A 106 14.20 5.32 -0.28
C SER A 106 14.08 6.57 -1.16
N TYR A 107 12.88 7.13 -1.24
CA TYR A 107 12.57 8.38 -1.95
C TYR A 107 11.92 9.36 -0.98
N ILE A 108 12.39 10.60 -0.95
CA ILE A 108 11.82 11.64 -0.09
C ILE A 108 10.41 12.01 -0.57
N MET A 109 9.48 12.03 0.39
CA MET A 109 8.09 12.44 0.21
C MET A 109 7.81 13.67 1.09
N GLU A 110 6.67 14.32 0.90
CA GLU A 110 6.28 15.46 1.71
C GLU A 110 5.44 15.01 2.92
N ASN A 111 4.31 14.35 2.67
CA ASN A 111 3.37 13.88 3.68
C ASN A 111 2.51 12.72 3.10
N PRO A 112 3.07 11.52 2.91
CA PRO A 112 2.38 10.43 2.22
C PRO A 112 1.29 9.77 3.08
N TYR A 113 0.07 9.62 2.57
CA TYR A 113 -1.07 8.99 3.27
C TYR A 113 -1.54 7.70 2.62
N GLY A 114 -1.68 7.72 1.30
CA GLY A 114 -2.29 6.67 0.49
C GLY A 114 -1.32 6.15 -0.54
N LEU A 115 -1.37 4.86 -0.81
CA LEU A 115 -0.43 4.17 -1.69
C LEU A 115 -1.18 3.13 -2.52
N GLY A 116 -0.94 3.14 -3.84
CA GLY A 116 -1.62 2.23 -4.75
C GLY A 116 -0.75 1.84 -5.94
N ILE A 117 -0.97 0.64 -6.47
CA ILE A 117 -0.24 0.11 -7.63
C ILE A 117 -1.22 -0.38 -8.69
N LYS A 118 -0.97 -0.01 -9.95
CA LYS A 118 -1.60 -0.63 -11.13
C LYS A 118 -0.58 -0.78 -12.26
N ASP A 119 -0.35 -1.99 -12.73
CA ASP A 119 0.54 -2.31 -13.85
C ASP A 119 1.98 -1.80 -13.66
N GLN A 120 2.40 -0.69 -14.28
CA GLN A 120 3.69 -0.02 -14.06
C GLN A 120 3.55 1.33 -13.32
N MET A 121 2.33 1.71 -12.96
CA MET A 121 2.05 2.93 -12.22
C MET A 121 2.10 2.69 -10.72
N LEU A 122 2.69 3.65 -10.00
CA LEU A 122 2.68 3.77 -8.55
C LEU A 122 2.02 5.12 -8.21
N PHE A 123 1.00 5.08 -7.36
CA PHE A 123 0.22 6.23 -6.93
C PHE A 123 0.54 6.52 -5.47
N ILE A 124 0.87 7.77 -5.17
CA ILE A 124 1.17 8.22 -3.81
C ILE A 124 0.34 9.48 -3.52
N CYS A 125 -0.54 9.37 -2.53
CA CYS A 125 -1.27 10.50 -1.97
C CYS A 125 -0.34 11.26 -1.04
N ASP A 126 0.38 12.27 -1.54
CA ASP A 126 1.46 12.95 -0.82
C ASP A 126 0.98 14.24 -0.10
N GLY A 127 -0.20 14.14 0.54
CA GLY A 127 -0.81 15.20 1.34
C GLY A 127 -1.00 16.48 0.54
N THR A 128 -0.46 17.59 1.05
CA THR A 128 -0.54 18.91 0.39
C THR A 128 0.19 18.97 -0.95
N ALA A 129 1.09 18.03 -1.23
CA ALA A 129 1.73 17.89 -2.54
C ALA A 129 0.79 17.28 -3.59
N GLY A 130 -0.37 16.77 -3.18
CA GLY A 130 -1.36 16.15 -4.04
C GLY A 130 -1.05 14.71 -4.40
N LEU A 131 -1.64 14.23 -5.49
CA LEU A 131 -1.41 12.86 -5.98
C LEU A 131 -0.18 12.86 -6.90
N LYS A 132 0.87 12.13 -6.52
CA LYS A 132 2.04 11.83 -7.35
C LYS A 132 1.85 10.49 -8.05
N VAL A 133 2.14 10.45 -9.35
CA VAL A 133 2.12 9.24 -10.17
C VAL A 133 3.53 8.96 -10.67
N PHE A 134 4.02 7.76 -10.43
CA PHE A 134 5.34 7.32 -10.88
C PHE A 134 5.24 6.12 -11.81
N ASN A 135 6.14 6.07 -12.80
CA ASN A 135 6.49 4.84 -13.50
C ASN A 135 7.49 4.06 -12.63
N ARG A 136 7.16 2.81 -12.33
CA ARG A 136 7.96 1.91 -11.48
C ARG A 136 8.67 0.78 -12.24
N THR A 137 8.87 0.94 -13.55
CA THR A 137 9.60 -0.03 -14.38
C THR A 137 11.02 -0.27 -13.83
N ASP A 138 11.68 0.80 -13.36
CA ASP A 138 12.89 0.72 -12.56
C ASP A 138 12.63 1.31 -11.17
N VAL A 139 12.61 0.45 -10.15
CA VAL A 139 12.34 0.86 -8.76
C VAL A 139 13.54 1.51 -8.08
N LEU A 140 14.74 1.44 -8.69
CA LEU A 140 15.92 2.15 -8.23
C LEU A 140 15.99 3.58 -8.80
N ASP A 141 15.22 3.85 -9.85
CA ASP A 141 15.09 5.14 -10.53
C ASP A 141 13.62 5.46 -10.92
N LEU A 142 12.73 5.56 -9.92
CA LEU A 142 11.33 5.94 -10.12
C LEU A 142 11.20 7.26 -10.88
N GLN A 143 10.47 7.23 -11.99
CA GLN A 143 10.21 8.42 -12.81
C GLN A 143 8.81 8.96 -12.52
N MET A 144 8.69 10.19 -12.01
CA MET A 144 7.39 10.82 -11.81
C MET A 144 6.79 11.17 -13.18
N THR A 145 5.67 10.54 -13.53
CA THR A 145 4.98 10.77 -14.81
C THR A 145 3.93 11.86 -14.70
N ASN A 146 3.37 12.08 -13.51
CA ASN A 146 2.38 13.13 -13.29
C ASN A 146 2.30 13.57 -11.81
N GLN A 147 1.78 14.77 -11.60
CA GLN A 147 1.44 15.28 -10.27
C GLN A 147 0.18 16.15 -10.33
N PHE A 148 -0.87 15.73 -9.63
CA PHE A 148 -2.11 16.49 -9.50
C PHE A 148 -2.04 17.38 -8.27
N LYS A 149 -1.60 18.62 -8.48
CA LYS A 149 -1.52 19.66 -7.44
C LYS A 149 -2.93 20.27 -7.26
N ASN A 150 -3.28 20.73 -6.06
CA ASN A 150 -4.61 21.26 -5.67
C ASN A 150 -5.67 20.22 -5.28
N ILE A 151 -5.21 19.06 -4.81
CA ILE A 151 -6.02 18.10 -4.09
C ILE A 151 -5.23 17.69 -2.84
N ASN A 152 -5.90 17.36 -1.75
CA ASN A 152 -5.27 16.81 -0.55
C ASN A 152 -5.76 15.37 -0.36
N PRO A 153 -5.19 14.40 -1.10
CA PRO A 153 -5.66 13.03 -1.10
C PRO A 153 -5.20 12.29 0.16
N PHE A 154 -6.07 11.43 0.66
CA PHE A 154 -5.82 10.56 1.80
C PHE A 154 -5.70 9.10 1.39
N ASP A 155 -6.48 8.67 0.39
CA ASP A 155 -6.50 7.27 -0.04
C ASP A 155 -6.64 7.17 -1.55
N VAL A 156 -6.05 6.13 -2.12
CA VAL A 156 -6.09 5.82 -3.54
C VAL A 156 -6.34 4.33 -3.73
N ILE A 157 -7.38 4.00 -4.50
CA ILE A 157 -7.84 2.63 -4.70
C ILE A 157 -7.80 2.33 -6.20
N PRO A 158 -6.74 1.69 -6.69
CA PRO A 158 -6.68 1.21 -8.06
C PRO A 158 -7.64 0.03 -8.26
N LEU A 159 -8.58 0.17 -9.18
CA LEU A 159 -9.46 -0.90 -9.65
C LEU A 159 -9.00 -1.36 -11.05
N ASP A 160 -9.69 -2.33 -11.64
CA ASP A 160 -9.32 -2.86 -12.95
C ASP A 160 -9.40 -1.81 -14.07
N ASP A 161 -10.48 -1.01 -14.08
CA ASP A 161 -10.83 -0.06 -15.14
C ASP A 161 -10.72 1.41 -14.73
N LYS A 162 -10.60 1.69 -13.43
CA LYS A 162 -10.61 3.05 -12.88
C LYS A 162 -9.75 3.18 -11.62
N LEU A 163 -9.28 4.39 -11.36
CA LEU A 163 -8.66 4.77 -10.10
C LEU A 163 -9.67 5.57 -9.29
N LEU A 164 -9.94 5.16 -8.05
CA LEU A 164 -10.64 6.00 -7.09
C LEU A 164 -9.61 6.75 -6.25
N LEU A 165 -9.87 8.02 -5.98
CA LEU A 165 -9.05 8.84 -5.11
C LEU A 165 -9.97 9.57 -4.14
N VAL A 166 -9.68 9.45 -2.85
CA VAL A 166 -10.42 10.14 -1.79
C VAL A 166 -9.54 11.22 -1.21
N GLY A 167 -10.04 12.45 -1.14
CA GLY A 167 -9.34 13.58 -0.57
C GLY A 167 -10.30 14.65 -0.11
N GLU A 168 -10.09 15.17 1.10
CA GLU A 168 -11.01 16.09 1.76
C GLU A 168 -12.44 15.52 1.75
N ASN A 169 -13.43 16.29 1.28
CA ASN A 169 -14.83 15.86 1.14
C ASN A 169 -15.15 15.49 -0.31
N LYS A 170 -14.19 14.89 -1.03
CA LYS A 170 -14.35 14.54 -2.44
C LYS A 170 -13.89 13.12 -2.75
N LEU A 171 -14.64 12.45 -3.60
CA LEU A 171 -14.25 11.25 -4.32
C LEU A 171 -14.02 11.59 -5.78
N PHE A 172 -12.81 11.37 -6.27
CA PHE A 172 -12.45 11.53 -7.68
C PHE A 172 -12.39 10.16 -8.34
N GLN A 173 -12.88 10.06 -9.56
CA GLN A 173 -12.72 8.89 -10.40
C GLN A 173 -11.84 9.24 -11.60
N TYR A 174 -10.82 8.45 -11.85
CA TYR A 174 -9.98 8.58 -13.03
C TYR A 174 -10.03 7.32 -13.89
N LYS A 175 -9.93 7.49 -15.21
CA LYS A 175 -9.67 6.38 -16.14
C LYS A 175 -8.17 6.26 -16.35
N TYR A 176 -7.71 5.05 -16.60
CA TYR A 176 -6.34 4.81 -17.04
C TYR A 176 -6.18 5.19 -18.51
N VAL A 177 -5.10 5.90 -18.81
CA VAL A 177 -4.60 6.17 -20.17
C VAL A 177 -3.14 5.75 -20.24
N GLN A 178 -2.48 5.87 -21.40
CA GLN A 178 -1.12 5.36 -21.61
C GLN A 178 -0.13 5.88 -20.55
N ASN A 179 0.21 5.03 -19.57
CA ASN A 179 1.05 5.32 -18.41
C ASN A 179 0.64 6.55 -17.57
N ASN A 180 -0.64 6.91 -17.58
CA ASN A 180 -1.18 8.04 -16.82
C ASN A 180 -2.67 7.85 -16.50
N ILE A 181 -3.30 8.86 -15.90
CA ILE A 181 -4.71 8.89 -15.55
C ILE A 181 -5.37 10.19 -15.98
N GLU A 182 -6.65 10.13 -16.32
CA GLU A 182 -7.47 11.28 -16.68
C GLU A 182 -8.75 11.30 -15.83
N LEU A 183 -9.12 12.47 -15.32
CA LEU A 183 -10.31 12.62 -14.48
C LEU A 183 -11.58 12.33 -15.29
N ILE A 184 -12.43 11.47 -14.76
CA ILE A 184 -13.77 11.16 -15.30
C ILE A 184 -14.81 12.04 -14.59
N SER A 185 -14.77 12.07 -13.26
CA SER A 185 -15.83 12.65 -12.43
C SER A 185 -15.32 12.95 -11.02
N THR A 186 -16.04 13.84 -10.34
CA THR A 186 -15.83 14.16 -8.93
C THR A 186 -17.18 14.18 -8.22
N PHE A 187 -17.25 13.54 -7.06
CA PHE A 187 -18.41 13.54 -6.17
C PHE A 187 -18.03 14.26 -4.87
N LEU A 188 -18.96 15.03 -4.33
CA LEU A 188 -18.86 15.53 -2.96
C LEU A 188 -19.32 14.44 -2.01
N LEU A 189 -18.57 14.25 -0.94
CA LEU A 189 -18.89 13.35 0.17
C LEU A 189 -19.52 14.23 1.27
N GLU A 190 -20.77 13.95 1.61
CA GLU A 190 -21.53 14.61 2.68
C GLU A 190 -21.23 13.99 4.05
#